data_AF-A0A925WWV2-F1
#
_entry.id   AF-A0A925WWV2-F1
#
_cell.length_a   1.000
_cell.length_b   1.000
_cell.length_c   1.000
_cell.angle_alpha   90.00
_cell.angle_beta   90.00
_cell.angle_gamma   90.00
#
_symmetry.space_group_name_H-M   'P 1'
#
loop_
_entity.id
_entity.type
_entity.pdbx_description
1 polymer ?
#
loop_
_entity_poly.entity_id
_entity_poly.type
_entity_poly.pdbx_seq_one_letter_code
_entity_poly.pdbx_strand_id
1 'polypeptide(L)'
;DLDGRSALLRWNTEWSKTSKGNGAGSDWCMASIEEVRANLLSTGYPENRLRFIKGKVEETIPADGLDRIALLRLDTDWYESTYHEFVHLYPKLATGGVLILDDYGSWQGAREATDRYFEEAGTKPFLGRIDEAARVGIKQKD
;
A
#
# COMPACT_ATOMS: atom_id res chain seq x y z
N ASP A 1 -9.21 12.27 -10.32
CA ASP A 1 -9.62 11.07 -11.09
C ASP A 1 -9.42 9.87 -10.20
N LEU A 2 -10.22 8.82 -10.40
CA LEU A 2 -10.22 7.64 -9.52
C LEU A 2 -9.07 6.67 -9.82
N ASP A 3 -8.35 6.89 -10.93
CA ASP A 3 -7.20 6.13 -11.39
C ASP A 3 -5.86 6.71 -10.90
N GLY A 4 -5.89 7.80 -10.12
CA GLY A 4 -4.70 8.43 -9.56
C GLY A 4 -3.86 9.23 -10.55
N ARG A 5 -4.20 9.30 -11.85
CA ARG A 5 -3.35 9.95 -12.86
C ARG A 5 -3.23 11.45 -12.65
N SER A 6 -4.30 12.13 -12.23
CA SER A 6 -4.27 13.55 -11.88
C SER A 6 -3.49 13.79 -10.60
N ALA A 7 -3.53 12.84 -9.65
CA ALA A 7 -2.73 12.90 -8.42
C ALA A 7 -1.24 12.72 -8.73
N LEU A 8 -0.88 11.73 -9.57
CA LEU A 8 0.46 11.49 -10.06
C LEU A 8 0.98 12.68 -10.91
N LEU A 9 0.14 13.24 -11.77
CA LEU A 9 0.48 14.42 -12.55
C LEU A 9 0.77 15.61 -11.63
N ARG A 10 -0.10 15.91 -10.66
CA ARG A 10 0.13 16.94 -9.63
C ARG A 10 1.44 16.71 -8.88
N TRP A 11 1.70 15.47 -8.46
CA TRP A 11 2.96 15.10 -7.80
C TRP A 11 4.18 15.42 -8.67
N ASN A 12 4.14 15.06 -9.95
CA ASN A 12 5.27 15.27 -10.84
C ASN A 12 5.44 16.74 -11.28
N THR A 13 4.35 17.48 -11.50
CA THR A 13 4.39 18.84 -12.05
C THR A 13 4.58 19.93 -11.01
N GLU A 14 4.01 19.75 -9.81
CA GLU A 14 3.96 20.78 -8.77
C GLU A 14 4.83 20.42 -7.55
N TRP A 15 4.84 19.15 -7.12
CA TRP A 15 5.48 18.73 -5.87
C TRP A 15 6.97 18.43 -5.97
N SER A 16 7.43 17.75 -7.03
CA SER A 16 8.86 17.47 -7.23
C SER A 16 9.72 18.75 -7.28
N LYS A 17 9.11 19.86 -7.74
CA LYS A 17 9.75 21.17 -7.88
C LYS A 17 9.72 22.03 -6.62
N THR A 18 8.78 21.78 -5.69
CA THR A 18 8.60 22.55 -4.45
C THR A 18 9.26 21.92 -3.21
N SER A 19 9.97 20.79 -3.37
CA SER A 19 10.83 20.19 -2.34
C SER A 19 11.91 21.11 -1.75
N LYS A 20 12.08 22.32 -2.30
CA LYS A 20 12.74 23.44 -1.62
C LYS A 20 11.69 24.42 -1.14
N GLY A 21 11.34 24.31 0.14
CA GLY A 21 10.79 25.34 1.02
C GLY A 21 9.88 26.41 0.40
N ASN A 22 8.61 26.34 0.81
CA ASN A 22 7.55 27.36 0.74
C ASN A 22 6.58 27.30 -0.45
N GLY A 23 5.41 26.71 -0.19
CA GLY A 23 4.13 27.26 -0.64
C GLY A 23 3.34 26.42 -1.65
N ALA A 24 2.11 26.04 -1.24
CA ALA A 24 0.93 25.70 -2.05
C ALA A 24 0.73 24.23 -2.51
N GLY A 25 1.31 23.25 -1.82
CA GLY A 25 0.80 21.87 -1.83
C GLY A 25 -0.10 21.63 -0.61
N SER A 26 -1.22 20.90 -0.73
CA SER A 26 -1.98 20.50 0.46
C SER A 26 -1.17 19.47 1.26
N ASP A 27 -0.77 19.79 2.49
CA ASP A 27 -0.05 18.90 3.43
C ASP A 27 -0.85 17.66 3.88
N TRP A 28 -2.00 17.40 3.25
CA TRP A 28 -3.02 16.47 3.74
C TRP A 28 -2.58 15.00 3.79
N CYS A 29 -1.63 14.58 2.94
CA CYS A 29 -1.08 13.22 2.91
C CYS A 29 0.44 13.18 3.10
N MET A 30 1.01 14.19 3.79
CA MET A 30 2.45 14.26 4.02
C MET A 30 2.76 14.02 5.50
N ALA A 31 3.65 13.08 5.76
CA ALA A 31 4.23 12.86 7.08
C ALA A 31 5.72 12.55 6.94
N SER A 32 6.55 13.17 7.77
CA SER A 32 7.97 12.84 7.85
C SER A 32 8.18 11.47 8.51
N ILE A 33 9.30 10.82 8.22
CA ILE A 33 9.60 9.52 8.85
C ILE A 33 9.82 9.68 10.36
N GLU A 34 10.29 10.86 10.78
CA GLU A 34 10.47 11.25 12.17
C GLU A 34 9.13 11.34 12.91
N GLU A 35 8.11 11.99 12.31
CA GLU A 35 6.75 12.06 12.88
C GLU A 35 6.10 10.68 12.96
N VAL A 36 6.18 9.88 11.90
CA VAL A 36 5.62 8.51 11.89
C VAL A 36 6.29 7.65 12.97
N ARG A 37 7.62 7.73 13.10
CA ARG A 37 8.35 7.01 14.15
C ARG A 37 7.93 7.46 15.53
N ALA A 38 7.87 8.77 15.78
CA ALA A 38 7.44 9.31 17.07
C ALA A 38 6.02 8.84 17.44
N ASN A 39 5.09 8.87 16.49
CA ASN A 39 3.71 8.42 16.68
C ASN A 39 3.64 6.92 17.01
N LEU A 40 4.33 6.05 16.25
CA LEU A 40 4.33 4.62 16.54
C LEU A 40 5.01 4.29 17.88
N LEU A 41 6.12 4.95 18.23
CA LEU A 41 6.79 4.73 19.51
C LEU A 41 5.95 5.19 20.71
N SER A 42 5.09 6.21 20.52
CA SER A 42 4.18 6.69 21.57
C SER A 42 3.16 5.64 22.03
N THR A 43 2.89 4.61 21.21
CA THR A 43 2.00 3.50 21.55
C THR A 43 2.58 2.55 22.59
N GLY A 44 3.89 2.63 22.87
CA GLY A 44 4.61 1.68 23.72
C GLY A 44 4.97 0.36 23.01
N TYR A 45 4.71 0.23 21.71
CA TYR A 45 5.12 -0.96 20.96
C TYR A 45 6.66 -1.06 20.85
N PRO A 46 7.27 -2.24 21.02
CA PRO A 46 8.73 -2.37 21.03
C PRO A 46 9.39 -1.91 19.73
N GLU A 47 10.32 -0.95 19.81
CA GLU A 47 11.01 -0.39 18.63
C GLU A 47 11.77 -1.45 17.82
N ASN A 48 12.39 -2.43 18.48
CA ASN A 48 13.12 -3.52 17.82
C ASN A 48 12.21 -4.47 17.03
N ARG A 49 10.88 -4.32 17.13
CA ARG A 49 9.87 -5.03 16.33
C ARG A 49 9.27 -4.15 15.22
N LEU A 50 9.74 -2.91 15.09
CA LEU A 50 9.35 -2.00 14.01
C LEU A 50 10.49 -1.91 13.00
N ARG A 51 10.17 -2.14 11.72
CA ARG A 51 11.08 -1.89 10.61
C ARG A 51 10.43 -0.84 9.72
N PHE A 52 11.07 0.31 9.63
CA PHE A 52 10.62 1.42 8.78
C PHE A 52 11.37 1.36 7.45
N ILE A 53 10.64 1.38 6.34
CA ILE A 53 11.18 1.39 4.99
C ILE A 53 10.78 2.71 4.34
N LYS A 54 11.75 3.60 4.11
CA LYS A 54 11.51 4.90 3.49
C LYS A 54 11.80 4.81 1.99
N GLY A 55 10.84 5.20 1.17
CA GLY A 55 10.95 5.24 -0.28
C GLY A 55 9.65 4.84 -0.93
N LYS A 56 9.60 4.88 -2.26
CA LYS A 56 8.48 4.35 -3.03
C LYS A 56 8.44 2.84 -2.91
N VAL A 57 7.25 2.24 -2.93
CA VAL A 57 7.09 0.78 -2.86
C VAL A 57 7.76 0.10 -4.06
N GLU A 58 7.72 0.75 -5.22
CA GLU A 58 8.36 0.31 -6.47
C GLU A 58 9.89 0.28 -6.39
N GLU A 59 10.49 1.08 -5.50
CA GLU A 59 11.94 1.19 -5.31
C GLU A 59 12.43 0.34 -4.13
N THR A 60 11.55 0.02 -3.18
CA THR A 60 11.92 -0.61 -1.90
C THR A 60 11.45 -2.05 -1.77
N ILE A 61 10.52 -2.47 -2.62
CA ILE A 61 10.04 -3.85 -2.73
C ILE A 61 10.56 -4.42 -4.07
N PRO A 62 11.09 -5.65 -4.11
CA PRO A 62 11.14 -6.64 -3.02
C PRO A 62 12.10 -6.25 -1.90
N ALA A 63 11.63 -6.40 -0.65
CA ALA A 63 12.42 -6.10 0.53
C ALA A 63 13.15 -7.35 1.03
N ASP A 64 14.46 -7.22 1.29
CA ASP A 64 15.29 -8.30 1.83
C ASP A 64 14.82 -8.72 3.23
N GLY A 65 14.82 -10.04 3.48
CA GLY A 65 14.51 -10.65 4.78
C GLY A 65 13.04 -10.68 5.16
N LEU A 66 12.12 -10.38 4.23
CA LEU A 66 10.68 -10.55 4.43
C LEU A 66 10.21 -11.83 3.72
N ASP A 67 10.25 -12.98 4.38
CA ASP A 67 9.97 -14.27 3.72
C ASP A 67 8.56 -14.80 3.97
N ARG A 68 7.93 -14.37 5.06
CA ARG A 68 6.59 -14.83 5.44
C ARG A 68 5.79 -13.71 6.08
N ILE A 69 4.62 -13.46 5.53
CA ILE A 69 3.69 -12.42 5.98
C ILE A 69 2.44 -13.10 6.55
N ALA A 70 2.01 -12.70 7.74
CA ALA A 70 0.77 -13.20 8.36
C ALA A 70 -0.44 -12.29 8.05
N LEU A 71 -0.19 -10.98 7.94
CA LEU A 71 -1.16 -9.95 7.59
C LEU A 71 -0.50 -9.02 6.57
N LEU A 72 -1.11 -8.88 5.40
CA LEU A 72 -0.72 -7.96 4.35
C LEU A 72 -1.81 -6.90 4.18
N ARG A 73 -1.52 -5.64 4.49
CA ARG A 73 -2.43 -4.50 4.25
C ARG A 73 -1.83 -3.62 3.16
N LEU A 74 -2.56 -3.43 2.07
CA LEU A 74 -2.19 -2.54 0.96
C LEU A 74 -3.07 -1.28 1.02
N ASP A 75 -2.42 -0.13 0.99
CA ASP A 75 -3.00 1.22 1.18
C ASP A 75 -2.09 2.21 0.46
N THR A 76 -2.17 2.19 -0.87
CA THR A 76 -1.31 2.99 -1.76
C THR A 76 -2.09 3.68 -2.89
N ASP A 77 -3.43 3.56 -2.90
CA ASP A 77 -4.41 4.12 -3.84
C ASP A 77 -4.26 3.73 -5.33
N TRP A 78 -3.03 3.76 -5.86
CA TRP A 78 -2.75 3.77 -7.29
C TRP A 78 -2.53 2.38 -7.86
N TYR A 79 -2.74 2.26 -9.16
CA TYR A 79 -2.58 1.00 -9.87
C TYR A 79 -1.13 0.49 -9.78
N GLU A 80 -0.15 1.33 -10.10
CA GLU A 80 1.26 0.95 -10.20
C GLU A 80 1.80 0.44 -8.86
N SER A 81 1.55 1.18 -7.77
CA SER A 81 1.97 0.82 -6.42
C SER A 81 1.29 -0.46 -5.93
N THR A 82 -0.05 -0.53 -6.05
CA THR A 82 -0.84 -1.69 -5.61
C THR A 82 -0.42 -2.95 -6.36
N TYR A 83 -0.25 -2.85 -7.69
CA TYR A 83 0.13 -4.00 -8.50
C TYR A 83 1.55 -4.49 -8.19
N HIS A 84 2.49 -3.56 -8.02
CA HIS A 84 3.87 -3.88 -7.62
C HIS A 84 3.92 -4.61 -6.28
N GLU A 85 3.17 -4.12 -5.29
CA GLU A 85 3.02 -4.78 -3.99
C GLU A 85 2.43 -6.19 -4.12
N PHE A 86 1.39 -6.38 -4.92
CA PHE A 86 0.80 -7.70 -5.16
C PHE A 86 1.81 -8.69 -5.75
N VAL A 87 2.53 -8.30 -6.81
CA VAL A 87 3.51 -9.16 -7.49
C VAL A 87 4.58 -9.66 -6.52
N HIS A 88 5.04 -8.82 -5.60
CA HIS A 88 6.17 -9.14 -4.72
C HIS A 88 5.78 -9.61 -3.32
N LEU A 89 4.67 -9.16 -2.75
CA LEU A 89 4.28 -9.42 -1.36
C LEU A 89 3.20 -10.49 -1.22
N TYR A 90 2.23 -10.59 -2.14
CA TYR A 90 1.17 -11.61 -2.02
C TYR A 90 1.70 -13.06 -2.09
N PRO A 91 2.74 -13.39 -2.88
CA PRO A 91 3.38 -14.70 -2.82
C PRO A 91 3.93 -15.03 -1.42
N LYS A 92 4.42 -14.03 -0.69
CA LYS A 92 4.98 -14.14 0.67
C LYS A 92 3.91 -14.19 1.77
N LEU A 93 2.65 -13.82 1.46
CA LEU A 93 1.52 -14.02 2.37
C LEU A 93 1.35 -15.52 2.62
N ALA A 94 1.31 -15.93 3.89
CA ALA A 94 1.12 -17.32 4.25
C ALA A 94 -0.29 -17.81 3.88
N THR A 95 -0.45 -19.10 3.59
CA THR A 95 -1.78 -19.74 3.58
C THR A 95 -2.47 -19.51 4.93
N GLY A 96 -3.74 -19.11 4.89
CA GLY A 96 -4.50 -18.67 6.07
C GLY A 96 -4.17 -17.25 6.55
N GLY A 97 -3.21 -16.58 5.92
CA GLY A 97 -2.89 -15.18 6.17
C GLY A 97 -3.99 -14.24 5.66
N VAL A 98 -4.04 -13.06 6.26
CA VAL A 98 -5.07 -12.05 5.99
C VAL A 98 -4.54 -11.02 4.99
N LEU A 99 -5.31 -10.78 3.93
CA LEU A 99 -5.13 -9.66 3.01
C LEU A 99 -6.15 -8.57 3.34
N ILE A 100 -5.70 -7.34 3.50
CA ILE A 100 -6.56 -6.14 3.60
C ILE A 100 -6.21 -5.23 2.42
N LEU A 101 -7.24 -4.78 1.73
CA LEU A 101 -7.16 -3.83 0.62
C LEU A 101 -7.95 -2.60 1.02
N ASP A 102 -7.27 -1.53 1.41
CA ASP A 102 -7.93 -0.34 1.97
C ASP A 102 -8.79 0.38 0.92
N ASP A 103 -8.25 0.45 -0.30
CA ASP A 103 -8.71 1.36 -1.34
C ASP A 103 -9.62 0.73 -2.40
N TYR A 104 -9.83 -0.59 -2.34
CA TYR A 104 -10.49 -1.35 -3.41
C TYR A 104 -11.87 -0.81 -3.82
N GLY A 105 -12.63 -0.30 -2.86
CA GLY A 105 -13.97 0.25 -3.04
C GLY A 105 -13.99 1.68 -3.57
N SER A 106 -12.95 2.45 -3.29
CA SER A 106 -12.92 3.92 -3.47
C SER A 106 -12.00 4.38 -4.59
N TRP A 107 -10.92 3.64 -4.86
CA TRP A 107 -9.93 3.97 -5.89
C TRP A 107 -9.91 2.93 -7.00
N GLN A 108 -10.15 3.41 -8.21
CA GLN A 108 -10.22 2.58 -9.41
C GLN A 108 -8.87 1.91 -9.69
N GLY A 109 -7.75 2.63 -9.49
CA GLY A 109 -6.40 2.10 -9.67
C GLY A 109 -6.14 0.87 -8.80
N ALA A 110 -6.35 0.98 -7.48
CA ALA A 110 -6.22 -0.13 -6.54
C ALA A 110 -7.13 -1.33 -6.90
N ARG A 111 -8.37 -1.06 -7.33
CA ARG A 111 -9.29 -2.12 -7.78
C ARG A 111 -8.79 -2.85 -9.02
N GLU A 112 -8.42 -2.11 -10.06
CA GLU A 112 -7.95 -2.68 -11.33
C GLU A 112 -6.65 -3.49 -11.14
N ALA A 113 -5.72 -2.98 -10.32
CA ALA A 113 -4.51 -3.71 -9.97
C ALA A 113 -4.81 -5.02 -9.24
N THR A 114 -5.70 -4.98 -8.24
CA THR A 114 -6.15 -6.17 -7.51
C THR A 114 -6.79 -7.19 -8.44
N ASP A 115 -7.75 -6.75 -9.26
CA ASP A 115 -8.52 -7.64 -10.12
C ASP A 115 -7.63 -8.28 -11.19
N ARG A 116 -6.75 -7.49 -11.81
CA ARG A 116 -5.76 -7.99 -12.78
C ARG A 116 -4.82 -9.02 -12.16
N TYR A 117 -4.25 -8.76 -10.99
CA TYR A 117 -3.32 -9.70 -10.36
C TYR A 117 -3.97 -11.07 -10.13
N PHE A 118 -5.20 -11.09 -9.62
CA PHE A 118 -5.91 -12.34 -9.36
C PHE A 118 -6.47 -13.02 -10.61
N GLU A 119 -6.76 -12.26 -11.67
CA GLU A 119 -7.03 -12.82 -13.00
C GLU A 119 -5.80 -13.54 -13.55
N GLU A 120 -4.62 -12.91 -13.52
CA GLU A 120 -3.36 -13.50 -13.96
C GLU A 120 -2.94 -14.71 -13.10
N ALA A 121 -3.22 -14.68 -11.79
CA ALA A 121 -2.94 -15.78 -10.87
C ALA A 121 -3.92 -16.97 -11.00
N GLY A 122 -5.08 -16.78 -11.66
CA GLY A 122 -6.10 -17.82 -11.83
C GLY A 122 -6.85 -18.23 -10.56
N THR A 123 -6.60 -17.55 -9.44
CA THR A 123 -7.28 -17.78 -8.16
C THR A 123 -7.50 -16.46 -7.45
N LYS A 124 -8.71 -16.23 -6.94
CA LYS A 124 -9.08 -15.02 -6.20
C LYS A 124 -9.72 -15.42 -4.88
N PRO A 125 -9.20 -14.97 -3.72
CA PRO A 125 -9.89 -15.21 -2.46
C PRO A 125 -11.22 -14.46 -2.43
N PHE A 126 -12.17 -14.92 -1.61
CA PHE A 126 -13.34 -14.12 -1.29
C PHE A 126 -12.89 -12.80 -0.64
N LEU A 127 -13.40 -11.69 -1.16
CA LEU A 127 -13.15 -10.34 -0.66
C LEU A 127 -14.40 -9.84 0.09
N GLY A 128 -14.42 -10.02 1.40
CA GLY A 128 -15.46 -9.48 2.28
C GLY A 128 -15.33 -7.96 2.41
N ARG A 129 -16.45 -7.25 2.49
CA ARG A 129 -16.44 -5.80 2.76
C ARG A 129 -16.15 -5.55 4.23
N ILE A 130 -15.22 -4.62 4.50
CA ILE A 130 -15.05 -4.05 5.84
C ILE A 130 -15.97 -2.83 5.95
N ASP A 131 -15.89 -1.94 4.95
CA ASP A 131 -16.77 -0.79 4.76
C ASP A 131 -17.02 -0.53 3.26
N GLU A 132 -17.33 0.71 2.88
CA GLU A 132 -17.53 1.10 1.48
C GLU A 132 -16.25 0.91 0.65
N ALA A 133 -15.10 1.29 1.21
CA ALA A 133 -13.78 1.27 0.61
C ALA A 133 -13.12 -0.10 0.75
N ALA A 134 -12.87 -0.53 1.99
CA ALA A 134 -11.94 -1.60 2.28
C ALA A 134 -12.52 -3.00 2.06
N ARG A 135 -11.63 -3.93 1.67
CA ARG A 135 -11.92 -5.36 1.56
C ARG A 135 -10.95 -6.19 2.40
N VAL A 136 -11.42 -7.33 2.89
CA VAL A 136 -10.61 -8.33 3.58
C VAL A 136 -10.75 -9.70 2.92
N GLY A 137 -9.65 -10.41 2.76
CA GLY A 137 -9.62 -11.77 2.24
C GLY A 137 -8.67 -12.66 3.01
N ILE A 138 -8.90 -13.98 2.95
CA ILE A 138 -8.00 -14.99 3.52
C ILE A 138 -7.33 -15.73 2.37
N LYS A 139 -6.00 -15.73 2.34
CA LYS A 139 -5.24 -16.48 1.34
C LYS A 139 -5.54 -17.97 1.50
N GLN A 140 -6.17 -18.55 0.49
CA GLN A 140 -6.46 -19.98 0.45
C GLN A 140 -5.17 -20.77 0.18
N LYS A 141 -5.25 -22.07 0.39
CA LYS A 141 -4.21 -22.99 -0.08
C LYS A 141 -4.36 -23.12 -1.59
N ASP A 142 -3.24 -23.04 -2.31
CA ASP A 142 -3.19 -23.36 -3.74
C ASP A 142 -3.60 -24.82 -4.00
#